data_AF-A0A2J6MZJ7-F1
#
_entry.id   AF-A0A2J6MZJ7-F1
#
_cell.length_a   1.000
_cell.length_b   1.000
_cell.length_c   1.000
_cell.angle_alpha   90.00
_cell.angle_beta   90.00
_cell.angle_gamma   90.00
#
_symmetry.space_group_name_H-M   'P 1'
#
loop_
_entity.id
_entity.type
_entity.pdbx_description
1 polymer ?
#
loop_
_entity_poly.entity_id
_entity_poly.type
_entity_poly.pdbx_seq_one_letter_code
_entity_poly.pdbx_strand_id
1 'polypeptide(L)'
;MDDFEEALQNIDVFCRVLVKKMVESLNDVESNVFVEPMEKLLRRKYIIEEQVEQNPTVKHFIPLPQVEEPLIDVFEEDNYVKVLMQCRCKDQKITVHRESSGLQICVESVCRKLNLPVEQLQVENMVMKCNNNEALEVEIPKLKTTVNYDR
;
A
#
# COMPACT_ATOMS: atom_id res chain seq x y z
N MET A 1 -24.23 -29.69 7.54
CA MET A 1 -23.11 -30.35 8.25
C MET A 1 -22.07 -30.86 7.25
N ASP A 2 -22.46 -30.95 5.97
CA ASP A 2 -21.65 -31.44 4.86
C ASP A 2 -20.51 -30.48 4.43
N ASP A 3 -20.72 -29.15 4.50
CA ASP A 3 -19.68 -28.16 4.14
C ASP A 3 -18.42 -28.24 5.01
N PHE A 4 -18.57 -28.63 6.28
CA PHE A 4 -17.44 -28.76 7.21
C PHE A 4 -16.64 -30.03 6.95
N GLU A 5 -17.32 -31.14 6.64
CA GLU A 5 -16.69 -32.40 6.28
C GLU A 5 -15.97 -32.29 4.93
N GLU A 6 -16.57 -31.60 3.96
CA GLU A 6 -15.94 -31.28 2.68
C GLU A 6 -14.70 -30.39 2.87
N ALA A 7 -14.78 -29.38 3.74
CA ALA A 7 -13.62 -28.54 4.07
C ALA A 7 -12.48 -29.36 4.69
N LEU A 8 -12.78 -30.29 5.61
CA LEU A 8 -11.79 -31.18 6.21
C LEU A 8 -11.15 -32.11 5.17
N GLN A 9 -11.95 -32.66 4.26
CA GLN A 9 -11.44 -33.49 3.16
C GLN A 9 -10.53 -32.70 2.21
N ASN A 10 -10.91 -31.47 1.88
CA ASN A 10 -10.09 -30.59 1.05
C ASN A 10 -8.76 -30.23 1.73
N ILE A 11 -8.77 -30.02 3.04
CA ILE A 11 -7.55 -29.79 3.84
C ILE A 11 -6.65 -31.03 3.81
N ASP A 12 -7.20 -32.24 3.95
CA ASP A 12 -6.40 -33.48 3.92
C ASP A 12 -5.76 -33.71 2.54
N VAL A 13 -6.50 -33.44 1.47
CA VAL A 13 -5.99 -33.48 0.08
C VAL A 13 -4.87 -32.47 -0.11
N PHE A 14 -5.06 -31.23 0.35
CA PHE A 14 -4.04 -30.19 0.27
C PHE A 14 -2.75 -30.61 1.01
N CYS A 15 -2.87 -31.10 2.24
CA CYS A 15 -1.73 -31.56 3.03
C CYS A 15 -0.97 -32.71 2.35
N ARG A 16 -1.67 -33.70 1.78
CA ARG A 16 -1.04 -34.78 1.01
C ARG A 16 -0.26 -34.28 -0.20
N VAL A 17 -0.85 -33.35 -0.96
CA VAL A 17 -0.21 -32.78 -2.16
C VAL A 17 1.02 -31.97 -1.76
N LEU A 18 0.93 -31.19 -0.68
CA LEU A 18 2.05 -30.41 -0.16
C LEU A 18 3.22 -31.30 0.26
N VAL A 19 2.95 -32.35 1.04
CA VAL A 19 3.99 -33.31 1.47
C VAL A 19 4.60 -34.02 0.26
N LYS A 20 3.78 -34.45 -0.71
CA LYS A 20 4.28 -35.07 -1.95
C LYS A 20 5.21 -34.13 -2.71
N LYS A 21 4.82 -32.85 -2.86
CA LYS A 21 5.63 -31.83 -3.53
C LYS A 21 6.93 -31.52 -2.79
N MET A 22 6.91 -31.50 -1.47
CA MET A 22 8.12 -31.33 -0.66
C MET A 22 9.08 -32.51 -0.82
N VAL A 23 8.57 -33.76 -0.79
CA VAL A 23 9.41 -34.95 -0.98
C VAL A 23 9.95 -35.05 -2.41
N GLU A 24 9.15 -34.71 -3.43
CA GLU A 24 9.62 -34.56 -4.81
C GLU A 24 10.73 -33.52 -4.91
N SER A 25 10.57 -32.34 -4.28
CA SER A 25 11.58 -31.28 -4.27
C SER A 25 12.86 -31.63 -3.50
N LEU A 26 12.79 -32.55 -2.55
CA LEU A 26 13.94 -33.04 -1.77
C LEU A 26 14.73 -34.13 -2.52
N ASN A 27 14.10 -34.85 -3.45
CA ASN A 27 14.78 -35.80 -4.32
C ASN A 27 15.45 -35.11 -5.53
N ASP A 28 14.94 -33.95 -5.94
CA ASP A 28 15.57 -33.04 -6.91
C ASP A 28 16.62 -32.14 -6.23
N VAL A 29 17.60 -32.75 -5.57
CA VAL A 29 18.77 -32.07 -4.99
C VAL A 29 19.60 -31.45 -6.12
N GLU A 30 19.19 -30.30 -6.65
CA GLU A 30 20.09 -29.27 -7.21
C GLU A 30 19.42 -27.95 -7.61
N SER A 31 18.09 -27.81 -7.61
CA SER A 31 17.50 -26.47 -7.75
C SER A 31 17.29 -25.87 -6.36
N ASN A 32 18.24 -25.05 -5.91
CA ASN A 32 18.04 -24.09 -4.83
C ASN A 32 16.83 -23.20 -5.18
N VAL A 33 15.63 -23.61 -4.80
CA VAL A 33 14.45 -22.75 -4.84
C VAL A 33 14.59 -21.79 -3.67
N PHE A 34 15.36 -20.73 -3.89
CA PHE A 34 15.49 -19.63 -2.95
C PHE A 34 14.18 -18.85 -2.96
N VAL A 35 13.27 -19.21 -2.05
CA VAL A 35 12.07 -18.43 -1.78
C VAL A 35 12.46 -17.28 -0.87
N GLU A 36 12.36 -16.05 -1.37
CA GLU A 36 12.64 -14.88 -0.55
C GLU A 36 11.58 -14.74 0.57
N PRO A 37 12.00 -14.42 1.81
CA PRO A 37 11.08 -14.16 2.90
C PRO A 37 10.09 -13.05 2.54
N MET A 38 8.81 -13.20 2.92
CA MET A 38 7.76 -12.23 2.60
C MET A 38 8.09 -10.82 3.11
N GLU A 39 8.90 -10.69 4.15
CA GLU A 39 9.39 -9.44 4.72
C GLU A 39 10.22 -8.61 3.73
N LYS A 40 10.82 -9.24 2.71
CA LYS A 40 11.48 -8.51 1.62
C LYS A 40 10.48 -7.81 0.69
N LEU A 41 9.27 -8.36 0.53
CA LEU A 41 8.18 -7.72 -0.22
C LEU A 41 7.59 -6.53 0.55
N LEU A 42 7.73 -6.52 1.87
CA LEU A 42 7.30 -5.42 2.73
C LEU A 42 8.25 -4.22 2.71
N ARG A 43 9.36 -4.27 1.95
CA ARG A 43 10.24 -3.11 1.71
C ARG A 43 9.55 -2.12 0.75
N ARG A 44 8.42 -1.55 1.16
CA ARG A 44 7.90 -0.32 0.57
C ARG A 44 8.95 0.76 0.78
N LYS A 45 9.44 1.35 -0.31
CA LYS A 45 10.37 2.49 -0.33
C LYS A 45 9.81 3.73 0.39
N TYR A 46 8.49 3.77 0.58
CA TYR A 46 7.76 4.88 1.20
C TYR A 46 7.11 4.40 2.50
N ILE A 47 7.53 5.01 3.61
CA ILE A 47 6.96 4.78 4.94
C ILE A 47 5.77 5.73 5.09
N ILE A 48 4.59 5.20 5.40
CA ILE A 48 3.45 6.00 5.83
C ILE A 48 3.66 6.26 7.32
N GLU A 49 3.95 7.50 7.71
CA GLU A 49 4.07 7.85 9.13
C GLU A 49 2.67 8.06 9.72
N GLU A 50 2.26 7.13 10.59
CA GLU A 50 1.12 7.32 11.47
C GLU A 50 1.47 8.33 12.57
N GLN A 51 1.04 9.58 12.40
CA GLN A 51 0.87 10.48 13.54
C GLN A 51 -0.62 10.69 13.77
N VAL A 52 -1.23 9.75 14.50
CA VAL A 52 -2.50 9.98 15.17
C VAL A 52 -2.15 10.63 16.50
N GLU A 53 -2.65 11.84 16.77
CA GLU A 53 -2.76 12.34 18.14
C GLU A 53 -3.69 11.40 18.92
N GLN A 54 -3.13 10.33 19.47
CA GLN A 54 -3.89 9.31 20.19
C GLN A 54 -4.31 9.87 21.56
N ASN A 55 -5.58 10.26 21.69
CA ASN A 55 -6.20 10.37 23.00
C ASN A 55 -6.16 8.98 23.69
N PRO A 56 -5.60 8.86 24.91
CA PRO A 56 -5.29 7.57 25.54
C PRO A 56 -6.52 6.72 25.93
N THR A 57 -7.74 7.21 25.72
CA THR A 57 -8.99 6.60 26.18
C THR A 57 -9.69 5.68 25.17
N VAL A 58 -9.20 5.57 23.92
CA VAL A 58 -9.95 4.90 22.83
C VAL A 58 -9.64 3.38 22.71
N LYS A 59 -8.70 2.84 23.47
CA LYS A 59 -8.17 1.46 23.32
C LYS A 59 -9.17 0.30 23.56
N HIS A 60 -10.44 0.56 23.90
CA HIS A 60 -11.39 -0.47 24.31
C HIS A 60 -12.69 -0.54 23.49
N PHE A 61 -12.80 0.18 22.38
CA PHE A 61 -14.00 0.11 21.54
C PHE A 61 -13.69 -0.60 20.22
N ILE A 62 -14.59 -1.50 19.81
CA ILE A 62 -14.64 -2.05 18.45
C ILE A 62 -14.74 -0.83 17.52
N PRO A 63 -13.82 -0.64 16.56
CA PRO A 63 -13.84 0.51 15.67
C PRO A 63 -15.19 0.56 14.96
N LEU A 64 -15.88 1.70 15.02
CA LEU A 64 -17.03 1.93 14.17
C LEU A 64 -16.52 1.92 12.72
N PRO A 65 -17.20 1.26 11.76
CA PRO A 65 -16.77 1.13 10.36
C PRO A 65 -16.63 2.46 9.61
N GLN A 66 -16.95 3.59 10.25
CA GLN A 66 -16.81 4.94 9.72
C GLN A 66 -15.48 5.61 10.10
N VAL A 67 -14.63 4.92 10.88
CA VAL A 67 -13.33 5.40 11.37
C VAL A 67 -12.23 4.36 11.09
N GLU A 68 -12.39 3.56 10.03
CA GLU A 68 -11.27 2.76 9.53
C GLU A 68 -10.29 3.70 8.82
N GLU A 69 -9.01 3.52 9.10
CA GLU A 69 -7.97 4.32 8.48
C GLU A 69 -8.00 4.11 6.96
N PRO A 70 -7.95 5.17 6.15
CA PRO A 70 -8.04 5.02 4.70
C PRO A 70 -6.82 4.22 4.23
N LEU A 71 -7.07 3.16 3.47
CA LEU A 71 -6.00 2.40 2.84
C LEU A 71 -5.29 3.30 1.83
N ILE A 72 -3.95 3.32 1.89
CA ILE A 72 -3.11 4.10 0.98
C ILE A 72 -2.09 3.17 0.31
N ASP A 73 -2.09 3.21 -1.01
CA ASP A 73 -1.13 2.54 -1.87
C ASP A 73 -0.33 3.58 -2.67
N VAL A 74 0.98 3.35 -2.76
CA VAL A 74 1.90 4.21 -3.51
C VAL A 74 2.59 3.38 -4.57
N PHE A 75 2.43 3.80 -5.82
CA PHE A 75 3.03 3.19 -7.01
C PHE A 75 4.05 4.14 -7.60
N GLU A 76 5.24 3.62 -7.89
CA GLU A 76 6.29 4.37 -8.57
C GLU A 76 6.39 3.89 -10.01
N GLU A 77 6.06 4.77 -10.95
CA GLU A 77 6.21 4.55 -12.38
C GLU A 77 7.36 5.40 -12.94
N ASP A 78 7.71 5.23 -14.21
CA ASP A 78 8.88 5.88 -14.82
C ASP A 78 8.81 7.41 -14.75
N ASN A 79 7.62 7.97 -15.03
CA ASN A 79 7.43 9.41 -15.17
C ASN A 79 6.65 10.05 -14.01
N TYR A 80 6.01 9.25 -13.16
CA TYR A 80 5.18 9.75 -12.07
C TYR A 80 5.16 8.81 -10.86
N VAL A 81 4.76 9.34 -9.72
CA VAL A 81 4.34 8.59 -8.54
C VAL A 81 2.83 8.70 -8.43
N LYS A 82 2.15 7.57 -8.29
CA LYS A 82 0.70 7.50 -8.13
C LYS A 82 0.38 7.11 -6.69
N VAL A 83 -0.45 7.91 -6.03
CA VAL A 83 -0.99 7.62 -4.70
C VAL A 83 -2.47 7.31 -4.86
N LEU A 84 -2.89 6.13 -4.40
CA LEU A 84 -4.30 5.76 -4.29
C LEU A 84 -4.68 5.77 -2.82
N MET A 85 -5.72 6.52 -2.47
CA MET A 85 -6.25 6.58 -1.11
C MET A 85 -7.74 6.25 -1.13
N GLN A 86 -8.14 5.26 -0.33
CA GLN A 86 -9.55 4.88 -0.19
C GLN A 86 -10.30 5.94 0.61
N CYS A 87 -11.13 6.74 -0.05
CA CYS A 87 -11.97 7.75 0.60
C CYS A 87 -13.16 8.17 -0.28
N ARG A 88 -14.18 8.76 0.36
CA ARG A 88 -15.31 9.38 -0.36
C ARG A 88 -14.95 10.78 -0.81
N CYS A 89 -14.59 10.95 -2.07
CA CYS A 89 -14.08 12.22 -2.57
C CYS A 89 -15.13 13.18 -3.15
N LYS A 90 -16.39 12.74 -3.32
CA LYS A 90 -17.53 13.62 -3.64
C LYS A 90 -18.05 14.25 -2.36
N ASP A 91 -18.30 15.54 -2.41
CA ASP A 91 -18.80 16.37 -1.30
C ASP A 91 -17.85 16.55 -0.10
N GLN A 92 -16.67 15.91 -0.11
CA GLN A 92 -15.62 16.11 0.88
C GLN A 92 -14.59 17.14 0.39
N LYS A 93 -14.15 18.00 1.30
CA LYS A 93 -13.03 18.90 1.04
C LYS A 93 -11.73 18.12 1.19
N ILE A 94 -11.06 17.89 0.07
CA ILE A 94 -9.75 17.26 0.01
C ILE A 94 -8.70 18.35 -0.18
N THR A 95 -7.68 18.33 0.68
CA THR A 95 -6.49 19.19 0.51
C THR A 95 -5.24 18.35 0.49
N VAL A 96 -4.29 18.75 -0.35
CA VAL A 96 -2.98 18.12 -0.44
C VAL A 96 -1.94 19.20 -0.24
N HIS A 97 -1.05 18.97 0.73
CA HIS A 97 -0.02 19.90 1.15
C HIS A 97 1.35 19.25 1.00
N ARG A 98 2.30 20.03 0.46
CA ARG A 98 3.71 19.67 0.48
C ARG A 98 4.26 19.95 1.87
N GLU A 99 4.88 18.95 2.49
CA GLU A 99 5.66 19.09 3.71
C GLU A 99 7.15 18.92 3.44
N SER A 100 7.99 19.32 4.40
CA SER A 100 9.45 19.21 4.29
C SER A 100 9.95 17.77 4.18
N SER A 101 9.17 16.78 4.64
CA SER A 101 9.56 15.37 4.61
C SER A 101 8.67 14.51 3.69
N GLY A 102 7.76 15.13 2.94
CA GLY A 102 6.80 14.36 2.16
C GLY A 102 5.54 15.11 1.74
N LEU A 103 4.45 14.36 1.61
CA LEU A 103 3.15 14.85 1.19
C LEU A 103 2.13 14.58 2.29
N GLN A 104 1.31 15.57 2.62
CA GLN A 104 0.18 15.41 3.54
C GLN A 104 -1.11 15.50 2.74
N ILE A 105 -1.95 14.48 2.84
CA ILE A 105 -3.29 14.43 2.22
C ILE A 105 -4.32 14.51 3.34
N CYS A 106 -5.20 15.48 3.29
CA CYS A 106 -6.26 15.68 4.26
C CYS A 106 -7.63 15.53 3.60
N VAL A 107 -8.51 14.79 4.26
CA VAL A 107 -9.91 14.63 3.91
C VAL A 107 -10.73 15.07 5.11
N GLU A 108 -11.47 16.17 4.97
CA GLU A 108 -12.17 16.81 6.09
C GLU A 108 -11.21 17.12 7.25
N SER A 109 -11.30 16.39 8.37
CA SER A 109 -10.46 16.54 9.55
C SER A 109 -9.37 15.45 9.69
N VAL A 110 -9.30 14.49 8.76
CA VAL A 110 -8.35 13.37 8.82
C VAL A 110 -7.21 13.62 7.84
N CYS A 111 -6.00 13.82 8.37
CA CYS A 111 -4.79 14.01 7.57
C CYS A 111 -3.88 12.78 7.65
N ARG A 112 -3.27 12.43 6.52
CA ARG A 112 -2.29 11.34 6.40
C ARG A 112 -1.01 11.88 5.78
N LYS A 113 0.11 11.60 6.43
CA LYS A 113 1.43 12.01 5.99
C LYS A 113 2.13 10.84 5.31
N LEU A 114 2.62 11.11 4.11
CA LEU A 114 3.32 10.16 3.24
C LEU A 114 4.75 10.63 3.09
N ASN A 115 5.71 9.83 3.53
CA ASN A 115 7.12 10.11 3.28
C ASN A 115 7.43 9.77 1.82
N LEU A 116 7.36 10.80 0.97
CA LEU A 116 7.71 10.76 -0.44
C LEU A 116 8.91 11.67 -0.68
N PRO A 117 9.80 11.35 -1.64
CA PRO A 117 10.96 12.15 -2.00
C PRO A 117 10.51 13.36 -2.81
N VAL A 118 9.87 14.32 -2.13
CA VAL A 118 9.26 15.51 -2.75
C VAL A 118 10.27 16.41 -3.45
N GLU A 119 11.56 16.26 -3.16
CA GLU A 119 12.67 16.91 -3.88
C GLU A 119 12.82 16.38 -5.31
N GLN A 120 12.31 15.18 -5.59
CA GLN A 120 12.36 14.52 -6.90
C GLN A 120 11.02 14.60 -7.64
N LEU A 121 10.01 15.25 -7.05
CA LEU A 121 8.63 15.30 -7.53
C LEU A 121 8.18 16.73 -7.80
N GLN A 122 7.37 16.91 -8.83
CA GLN A 122 6.72 18.17 -9.19
C GLN A 122 5.34 18.23 -8.52
N VAL A 123 5.31 18.42 -7.20
CA VAL A 123 4.08 18.41 -6.40
C VAL A 123 3.09 19.48 -6.88
N GLU A 124 3.60 20.61 -7.38
CA GLU A 124 2.81 21.72 -7.91
C GLU A 124 2.06 21.34 -9.20
N ASN A 125 2.55 20.33 -9.93
CA ASN A 125 1.97 19.81 -11.16
C ASN A 125 1.18 18.50 -10.95
N MET A 126 0.78 18.21 -9.70
CA MET A 126 0.00 17.01 -9.40
C MET A 126 -1.40 17.07 -10.02
N VAL A 127 -1.91 15.91 -10.41
CA VAL A 127 -3.28 15.73 -10.91
C VAL A 127 -4.05 14.87 -9.92
N MET A 128 -5.20 15.36 -9.47
CA MET A 128 -6.09 14.62 -8.57
C MET A 128 -7.34 14.16 -9.32
N LYS A 129 -7.70 12.88 -9.15
CA LYS A 129 -8.90 12.26 -9.74
C LYS A 129 -9.69 11.55 -8.65
N CYS A 130 -11.01 11.71 -8.66
CA CYS A 130 -11.92 10.98 -7.78
C CYS A 130 -12.59 9.86 -8.57
N ASN A 131 -12.23 8.61 -8.28
CA ASN A 131 -12.73 7.44 -8.97
C ASN A 131 -13.96 6.90 -8.23
N ASN A 132 -15.12 6.97 -8.88
CA ASN A 132 -16.40 6.44 -8.39
C ASN A 132 -16.84 6.88 -6.98
N ASN A 133 -16.27 7.96 -6.43
CA ASN A 133 -16.48 8.37 -5.02
C ASN A 133 -15.94 7.37 -3.99
N GLU A 134 -15.01 6.50 -4.37
CA GLU A 134 -14.49 5.45 -3.47
C GLU A 134 -12.96 5.53 -3.32
N ALA A 135 -12.27 6.14 -4.29
CA ALA A 135 -10.83 6.32 -4.25
C ALA A 135 -10.42 7.69 -4.78
N LEU A 136 -9.54 8.36 -4.03
CA LEU A 136 -8.76 9.48 -4.52
C LEU A 136 -7.47 8.96 -5.15
N GLU A 137 -7.21 9.39 -6.36
CA GLU A 137 -5.98 9.13 -7.10
C GLU A 137 -5.20 10.44 -7.27
N VAL A 138 -3.94 10.45 -6.83
CA VAL A 138 -3.03 11.58 -6.95
C VAL A 138 -1.84 11.15 -7.81
N GLU A 139 -1.72 11.70 -9.00
CA GLU A 139 -0.60 11.50 -9.92
C GLU A 139 0.37 12.67 -9.79
N ILE A 140 1.61 12.39 -9.37
CA ILE A 140 2.65 13.40 -9.13
C ILE A 140 3.80 13.16 -10.12
N PRO A 141 4.04 14.06 -11.09
CA PRO A 141 5.13 13.91 -12.04
C PRO A 141 6.49 13.92 -11.36
N LYS A 142 7.43 13.10 -11.84
CA LYS A 142 8.83 13.16 -11.44
C LYS A 142 9.51 14.36 -12.10
N LEU A 143 10.53 14.92 -11.45
CA LEU A 143 11.40 15.90 -12.07
C LEU A 143 12.19 15.22 -13.20
N LYS A 144 12.19 15.82 -14.39
CA LYS A 144 13.05 15.36 -15.48
C LYS A 144 14.50 15.65 -15.09
N THR A 145 15.25 14.62 -14.71
CA THR A 145 16.71 14.71 -14.64
C THR A 145 17.22 14.88 -16.07
N THR A 146 17.56 16.11 -16.46
CA THR A 146 18.42 16.33 -17.63
C THR A 146 19.77 15.73 -17.30
N VAL A 147 20.00 14.50 -17.74
CA VAL A 147 21.34 13.91 -17.75
C VAL A 147 22.12 14.66 -18.83
N ASN A 148 22.87 15.69 -18.41
CA ASN A 148 23.86 16.33 -19.27
C ASN A 148 24.97 15.30 -19.51
N TYR A 149 24.93 14.64 -20.67
CA TYR A 149 26.12 13.99 -21.22
C TYR A 149 27.00 15.08 -21.86
N ASP A 150 27.64 15.89 -21.03
CA ASP A 150 28.74 16.73 -21.51
C ASP A 150 29.96 15.82 -21.72
N ARG A 151 30.35 15.72 -22.98
CA ARG A 151 31.47 14.94 -23.51
C ARG A 151 32.70 15.83 -23.67
#